data_AF-A0A7V9CZJ0-F1
#
_entry.id   AF-A0A7V9CZJ0-F1
#
_cell.length_a   1.000
_cell.length_b   1.000
_cell.length_c   1.000
_cell.angle_alpha   90.00
_cell.angle_beta   90.00
_cell.angle_gamma   90.00
#
_symmetry.space_group_name_H-M   'P 1'
#
loop_
_entity.id
_entity.type
_entity.pdbx_description
1 polymer ?
#
loop_
_entity_poly.entity_id
_entity_poly.type
_entity_poly.pdbx_seq_one_letter_code
_entity_poly.pdbx_strand_id
1 'polypeptide(L)'
;MIVMHHTGVVLEPLGDVGETRWADWFDLAAPYLVLGFAAAAVEAARPRRETWLLLLTAGVLYTQGHGIHLAANSIANADPGDTAHLWDEVVGHYLWYAGLAGVVAALALAAGDQPPPRNRTFALVLAALFGATVFTNSVEGGTPFLALGTAILFVAWGIRRRSGAAWLLVPTYSIVIVGLCAWGAYWRGFPQFSELGWI
;
A
#
# COMPACT_ATOMS: atom_id res chain seq x y z
N MET A 1 -13.15 10.42 5.63
CA MET A 1 -13.33 9.23 4.78
C MET A 1 -11.96 8.76 4.35
N ILE A 2 -11.35 7.89 5.15
CA ILE A 2 -10.01 7.35 4.92
C ILE A 2 -10.22 5.97 4.30
N VAL A 3 -9.93 5.82 3.01
CA VAL A 3 -10.34 4.62 2.28
C VAL A 3 -9.26 3.55 2.35
N MET A 4 -9.58 2.49 3.10
CA MET A 4 -9.13 1.10 2.94
C MET A 4 -7.66 0.78 3.28
N HIS A 5 -7.19 1.21 4.46
CA HIS A 5 -6.23 0.38 5.22
C HIS A 5 -6.26 0.59 6.74
N HIS A 6 -6.99 1.59 7.27
CA HIS A 6 -7.48 1.54 8.67
C HIS A 6 -8.68 0.59 8.77
N THR A 7 -8.51 -0.63 8.30
CA THR A 7 -9.53 -1.66 8.54
C THR A 7 -9.66 -1.85 10.05
N GLY A 8 -8.57 -1.78 10.81
CA GLY A 8 -8.58 -1.72 12.28
C GLY A 8 -9.59 -0.73 12.87
N VAL A 9 -9.58 0.54 12.47
CA VAL A 9 -10.52 1.57 12.99
C VAL A 9 -11.96 1.32 12.51
N VAL A 10 -12.15 0.91 11.26
CA VAL A 10 -13.50 0.62 10.72
C VAL A 10 -14.10 -0.65 11.34
N LEU A 11 -13.25 -1.60 11.68
CA LEU A 11 -13.60 -2.92 12.19
C LEU A 11 -13.51 -3.00 13.72
N GLU A 12 -12.98 -1.98 14.39
CA GLU A 12 -12.95 -1.86 15.86
C GLU A 12 -14.32 -2.14 16.49
N PRO A 13 -15.46 -1.65 15.92
CA PRO A 13 -16.78 -1.96 16.46
C PRO A 13 -17.16 -3.45 16.42
N LEU A 14 -16.45 -4.28 15.66
CA LEU A 14 -16.65 -5.74 15.65
C LEU A 14 -16.09 -6.42 16.89
N GLY A 15 -15.18 -5.76 17.62
CA GLY A 15 -14.63 -6.22 18.90
C GLY A 15 -13.73 -7.46 18.81
N ASP A 16 -13.62 -8.15 19.94
CA ASP A 16 -12.71 -9.28 20.14
C ASP A 16 -13.27 -10.61 19.61
N VAL A 17 -12.35 -11.50 19.20
CA VAL A 17 -12.58 -12.90 18.84
C VAL A 17 -11.57 -13.77 19.60
N GLY A 18 -12.00 -14.37 20.70
CA GLY A 18 -11.10 -15.12 21.58
C GLY A 18 -10.07 -14.19 22.22
N GLU A 19 -8.78 -14.50 22.02
CA GLU A 19 -7.64 -13.69 22.50
C GLU A 19 -7.13 -12.68 21.45
N THR A 20 -7.87 -12.52 20.34
CA THR A 20 -7.53 -11.65 19.20
C THR A 20 -8.67 -10.68 18.89
N ARG A 21 -8.52 -9.80 17.90
CA ARG A 21 -9.57 -8.90 17.38
C ARG A 21 -9.98 -9.28 15.97
N TRP A 22 -11.20 -8.94 15.55
CA TRP A 22 -11.59 -9.09 14.14
C TRP A 22 -10.63 -8.35 13.20
N ALA A 23 -10.17 -7.16 13.59
CA ALA A 23 -9.15 -6.39 12.85
C ALA A 23 -7.93 -7.24 12.48
N ASP A 24 -7.38 -7.99 13.44
CA ASP A 24 -6.21 -8.87 13.25
C ASP A 24 -6.41 -9.89 12.13
N TRP A 25 -7.62 -10.46 12.03
CA TRP A 25 -7.96 -11.44 11.00
C TRP A 25 -8.10 -10.80 9.61
N PHE A 26 -8.62 -9.58 9.53
CA PHE A 26 -8.68 -8.84 8.28
C PHE A 26 -7.28 -8.42 7.82
N ASP A 27 -6.43 -7.95 8.73
CA ASP A 27 -5.04 -7.60 8.43
C ASP A 27 -4.24 -8.86 8.04
N LEU A 28 -4.50 -10.01 8.66
CA LEU A 28 -3.92 -11.28 8.23
C LEU A 28 -4.37 -11.68 6.82
N ALA A 29 -5.64 -11.49 6.47
CA ALA A 29 -6.20 -11.89 5.17
C ALA A 29 -5.81 -10.95 4.02
N ALA A 30 -5.72 -9.65 4.31
CA ALA A 30 -5.46 -8.59 3.33
C ALA A 30 -4.27 -8.88 2.40
N PRO A 31 -3.06 -9.24 2.88
CA PRO A 31 -1.93 -9.43 2.00
C PRO A 31 -2.11 -10.60 1.02
N TYR A 32 -2.80 -11.66 1.44
CA TYR A 32 -3.08 -12.81 0.56
C TYR A 32 -4.11 -12.47 -0.52
N LEU A 33 -5.13 -11.67 -0.19
CA LEU A 33 -6.11 -11.22 -1.17
C LEU A 33 -5.45 -10.32 -2.21
N VAL A 34 -4.67 -9.33 -1.77
CA VAL A 34 -3.94 -8.41 -2.66
C VAL A 34 -2.99 -9.19 -3.58
N LEU A 35 -2.20 -10.12 -3.04
CA LEU A 35 -1.27 -10.91 -3.84
C LEU A 35 -1.98 -11.90 -4.76
N GLY A 36 -3.09 -12.50 -4.33
CA GLY A 36 -3.89 -13.40 -5.15
C GLY A 36 -4.46 -12.68 -6.39
N PHE A 37 -5.04 -11.49 -6.19
CA PHE A 37 -5.52 -10.66 -7.29
C PHE A 37 -4.37 -10.14 -8.16
N ALA A 38 -3.24 -9.76 -7.57
CA ALA A 38 -2.07 -9.32 -8.33
C ALA A 38 -1.50 -10.45 -9.20
N ALA A 39 -1.35 -11.65 -8.65
CA ALA A 39 -0.90 -12.84 -9.37
C ALA A 39 -1.85 -13.20 -10.52
N ALA A 40 -3.17 -13.17 -10.29
CA ALA A 40 -4.16 -13.41 -11.33
C ALA A 40 -4.08 -12.37 -12.46
N ALA A 41 -3.91 -11.08 -12.12
CA ALA A 41 -3.75 -10.01 -13.10
C ALA A 41 -2.45 -10.13 -13.89
N VAL A 42 -1.34 -10.47 -13.21
CA VAL A 42 -0.04 -10.71 -13.84
C VAL A 42 -0.13 -11.91 -14.79
N GLU A 43 -0.72 -13.03 -14.37
CA GLU A 43 -0.90 -14.22 -15.22
C GLU A 43 -1.78 -13.93 -16.46
N ALA A 44 -2.90 -13.22 -16.27
CA ALA A 44 -3.80 -12.86 -17.36
C ALA A 44 -3.10 -12.02 -18.45
N ALA A 45 -2.08 -11.25 -18.08
CA ALA A 45 -1.27 -10.46 -19.00
C ALA A 45 -0.19 -11.27 -19.75
N ARG A 46 -0.05 -12.57 -19.48
CA ARG A 46 0.97 -13.48 -20.06
C ARG A 46 2.38 -12.92 -19.90
N PRO A 47 2.86 -12.80 -18.66
CA PRO A 47 4.04 -12.02 -18.33
C PRO A 47 5.31 -12.78 -18.68
N ARG A 48 6.44 -12.08 -18.64
CA ARG A 48 7.76 -12.73 -18.70
C ARG A 48 8.15 -13.29 -17.32
N ARG A 49 9.14 -14.17 -17.29
CA ARG A 49 9.62 -14.80 -16.04
C ARG A 49 10.14 -13.78 -15.02
N GLU A 50 10.74 -12.70 -15.51
CA GLU A 50 11.29 -11.63 -14.67
C GLU A 50 10.19 -10.91 -13.87
N THR A 51 9.01 -10.72 -14.47
CA THR A 51 7.86 -10.12 -13.78
C THR A 51 7.36 -11.01 -12.65
N TRP A 52 7.36 -12.34 -12.85
CA TRP A 52 7.03 -13.30 -11.80
C TRP A 52 8.05 -13.29 -10.66
N LEU A 53 9.35 -13.26 -10.98
CA LEU A 53 10.41 -13.16 -9.97
C LEU A 53 10.28 -11.87 -9.14
N LEU A 54 9.96 -10.75 -9.79
CA LEU A 54 9.69 -9.49 -9.10
C LEU A 54 8.45 -9.61 -8.20
N LEU A 55 7.34 -10.15 -8.72
CA LEU A 55 6.11 -10.33 -7.94
C LEU A 55 6.34 -11.23 -6.72
N LEU A 56 7.08 -12.33 -6.87
CA LEU A 56 7.41 -13.24 -5.77
C LEU A 56 8.27 -12.54 -4.71
N THR A 57 9.31 -11.84 -5.13
CA THR A 57 10.21 -11.10 -4.21
C THR A 57 9.43 -10.01 -3.47
N ALA A 58 8.63 -9.24 -4.20
CA ALA A 58 7.77 -8.20 -3.64
C ALA A 58 6.70 -8.78 -2.71
N GLY A 59 6.12 -9.93 -3.07
CA GLY A 59 5.14 -10.64 -2.26
C GLY A 59 5.72 -11.13 -0.94
N VAL A 60 6.97 -11.62 -0.93
CA VAL A 60 7.68 -11.97 0.31
C VAL A 60 7.83 -10.74 1.19
N LEU A 61 8.34 -9.62 0.66
CA LEU A 61 8.47 -8.38 1.44
C LEU A 61 7.12 -7.89 1.98
N TYR A 62 6.09 -7.90 1.14
CA TYR A 62 4.75 -7.43 1.47
C TYR A 62 4.10 -8.28 2.58
N THR A 63 4.13 -9.60 2.43
CA THR A 63 3.60 -10.53 3.45
C THR A 63 4.39 -10.52 4.74
N GLN A 64 5.72 -10.44 4.68
CA GLN A 64 6.57 -10.36 5.87
C GLN A 64 6.36 -9.03 6.61
N GLY A 65 6.26 -7.91 5.89
CA GLY A 65 5.94 -6.61 6.50
C GLY A 65 4.62 -6.64 7.26
N HIS A 66 3.56 -7.16 6.63
CA HIS A 66 2.25 -7.39 7.28
C HIS A 66 2.34 -8.32 8.49
N GLY A 67 3.05 -9.45 8.36
CA GLY A 67 3.19 -10.42 9.45
C GLY A 67 3.96 -9.87 10.65
N ILE A 68 5.01 -9.08 10.40
CA ILE A 68 5.77 -8.38 11.45
C ILE A 68 4.88 -7.35 12.14
N HIS A 69 4.18 -6.51 11.38
CA HIS A 69 3.23 -5.52 11.89
C HIS A 69 2.19 -6.19 12.81
N LEU A 70 1.49 -7.20 12.32
CA LEU A 70 0.49 -7.94 13.09
C LEU A 70 1.05 -8.55 14.38
N ALA A 71 2.19 -9.23 14.31
CA ALA A 71 2.80 -9.87 15.47
C ALA A 71 3.32 -8.84 16.49
N ALA A 72 3.97 -7.77 16.02
CA ALA A 72 4.50 -6.72 16.87
C ALA A 72 3.37 -5.91 17.54
N ASN A 73 2.27 -5.66 16.84
CA ASN A 73 1.08 -5.01 17.39
C ASN A 73 0.45 -5.86 18.49
N SER A 74 0.30 -7.18 18.26
CA SER A 74 -0.19 -8.12 19.27
C SER A 74 0.71 -8.13 20.52
N ILE A 75 2.03 -8.13 20.34
CA ILE A 75 2.99 -8.01 21.44
C ILE A 75 2.83 -6.67 22.15
N ALA A 76 2.75 -5.54 21.43
CA ALA A 76 2.64 -4.21 22.02
C ALA A 76 1.37 -4.04 22.86
N ASN A 77 0.25 -4.67 22.47
CA ASN A 77 -0.98 -4.69 23.25
C ASN A 77 -0.83 -5.43 24.59
N ALA A 78 0.05 -6.43 24.67
CA ALA A 78 0.28 -7.22 25.88
C ALA A 78 1.44 -6.68 26.74
N ASP A 79 2.53 -6.25 26.10
CA ASP A 79 3.77 -5.75 26.70
C ASP A 79 4.32 -4.58 25.85
N PRO A 80 3.82 -3.34 26.09
CA PRO A 80 4.26 -2.18 25.34
C PRO A 80 5.75 -1.90 25.54
N GLY A 81 6.48 -1.65 24.47
CA GLY A 81 7.88 -1.25 24.57
C GLY A 81 8.53 -0.88 23.24
N ASP A 82 9.69 -0.24 23.33
CA ASP A 82 10.43 0.30 22.17
C ASP A 82 10.75 -0.76 21.11
N THR A 83 10.95 -2.02 21.52
CA THR A 83 11.21 -3.12 20.59
C THR A 83 9.97 -3.47 19.78
N ALA A 84 8.80 -3.55 20.41
CA ALA A 84 7.55 -3.80 19.69
C ALA A 84 7.25 -2.65 18.73
N HIS A 85 7.39 -1.40 19.18
CA HIS A 85 7.24 -0.21 18.34
C HIS A 85 8.22 -0.20 17.16
N LEU A 86 9.51 -0.54 17.37
CA LEU A 86 10.49 -0.61 16.29
C LEU A 86 10.06 -1.59 15.18
N TRP A 87 9.61 -2.78 15.58
CA TRP A 87 9.20 -3.80 14.61
C TRP A 87 7.87 -3.47 13.94
N ASP A 88 6.92 -2.93 14.70
CA ASP A 88 5.60 -2.54 14.21
C ASP A 88 5.69 -1.32 13.27
N GLU A 89 6.04 -0.18 13.85
CA GLU A 89 5.89 1.14 13.24
C GLU A 89 7.00 1.49 12.25
N VAL A 90 8.19 0.91 12.43
CA VAL A 90 9.35 1.22 11.58
C VAL A 90 9.60 0.08 10.60
N VAL A 91 10.06 -1.08 11.08
CA VAL A 91 10.53 -2.14 10.17
C VAL A 91 9.36 -2.75 9.38
N GLY A 92 8.25 -3.03 10.04
CA GLY A 92 7.04 -3.59 9.43
C GLY A 92 6.50 -2.71 8.30
N HIS A 93 6.28 -1.43 8.57
CA HIS A 93 5.80 -0.47 7.57
C HIS A 93 6.75 -0.30 6.38
N TYR A 94 8.06 -0.18 6.60
CA TYR A 94 9.02 -0.06 5.49
C TYR A 94 9.03 -1.31 4.61
N LEU A 95 9.03 -2.51 5.19
CA LEU A 95 8.99 -3.77 4.43
C LEU A 95 7.68 -3.93 3.67
N TRP A 96 6.56 -3.67 4.35
CA TRP A 96 5.24 -3.72 3.75
C TRP A 96 5.17 -2.77 2.55
N TYR A 97 5.42 -1.47 2.73
CA TYR A 97 5.23 -0.51 1.64
C TYR A 97 6.27 -0.66 0.52
N ALA A 98 7.50 -1.10 0.82
CA ALA A 98 8.46 -1.49 -0.22
C ALA A 98 7.96 -2.71 -1.02
N GLY A 99 7.41 -3.71 -0.34
CA GLY A 99 6.77 -4.86 -0.96
C GLY A 99 5.60 -4.45 -1.86
N LEU A 100 4.70 -3.58 -1.36
CA LEU A 100 3.58 -3.06 -2.13
C LEU A 100 4.05 -2.32 -3.39
N ALA A 101 5.08 -1.47 -3.28
CA ALA A 101 5.67 -0.81 -4.43
C ALA A 101 6.22 -1.83 -5.45
N GLY A 102 6.87 -2.91 -4.99
CA GLY A 102 7.30 -4.01 -5.86
C GLY A 102 6.15 -4.72 -6.57
N VAL A 103 5.03 -4.96 -5.87
CA VAL A 103 3.81 -5.56 -6.44
C VAL A 103 3.23 -4.64 -7.52
N VAL A 104 3.13 -3.33 -7.25
CA VAL A 104 2.68 -2.34 -8.25
C VAL A 104 3.62 -2.30 -9.44
N ALA A 105 4.93 -2.39 -9.23
CA ALA A 105 5.90 -2.44 -10.32
C ALA A 105 5.71 -3.70 -11.19
N ALA A 106 5.48 -4.87 -10.59
CA ALA A 106 5.20 -6.09 -11.35
C ALA A 106 3.89 -5.97 -12.17
N LEU A 107 2.84 -5.43 -11.57
CA LEU A 107 1.58 -5.16 -12.26
C LEU A 107 1.75 -4.16 -13.40
N ALA A 108 2.51 -3.09 -13.18
CA ALA A 108 2.81 -2.09 -14.18
C ALA A 108 3.56 -2.69 -15.38
N LEU A 109 4.58 -3.52 -15.11
CA LEU A 109 5.32 -4.23 -16.16
C LEU A 109 4.42 -5.19 -16.95
N ALA A 110 3.54 -5.93 -16.28
CA ALA A 110 2.58 -6.82 -16.93
C ALA A 110 1.55 -6.04 -17.77
N ALA A 111 1.04 -4.92 -17.24
CA ALA A 111 -0.02 -4.12 -17.85
C ALA A 111 0.47 -3.16 -18.94
N GLY A 112 1.78 -2.90 -19.04
CA GLY A 112 2.36 -1.95 -19.98
C GLY A 112 2.15 -2.31 -21.45
N ASP A 113 1.98 -3.59 -21.74
CA ASP A 113 1.76 -4.11 -23.10
C ASP A 113 0.29 -4.47 -23.35
N GLN A 114 -0.58 -4.31 -22.34
CA GLN A 114 -2.02 -4.57 -22.43
C GLN A 114 -2.77 -3.35 -22.98
N PRO A 115 -3.89 -3.52 -23.70
CA PRO A 115 -4.70 -2.39 -24.16
C PRO A 115 -5.22 -1.57 -22.97
N PRO A 116 -5.50 -0.27 -23.18
CA PRO A 116 -6.08 0.56 -22.14
C PRO A 116 -7.44 -0.01 -21.68
N PRO A 117 -7.84 0.26 -20.43
CA PRO A 117 -9.11 -0.23 -19.91
C PRO A 117 -10.29 0.25 -20.75
N ARG A 118 -11.25 -0.66 -21.02
CA ARG A 118 -12.46 -0.34 -21.79
C ARG A 118 -13.28 0.78 -21.14
N ASN A 119 -13.46 0.73 -19.82
CA ASN A 119 -14.11 1.78 -19.05
C ASN A 119 -13.06 2.68 -18.37
N ARG A 120 -12.69 3.77 -19.04
CA ARG A 120 -11.68 4.71 -18.55
C ARG A 120 -12.10 5.42 -17.27
N THR A 121 -13.37 5.81 -17.16
CA THR A 121 -13.88 6.51 -15.97
C THR A 121 -13.77 5.62 -14.74
N PHE A 122 -14.22 4.37 -14.83
CA PHE A 122 -14.11 3.43 -13.72
C PHE A 122 -12.65 3.17 -13.34
N ALA A 123 -11.76 3.00 -14.33
CA ALA A 123 -10.33 2.83 -14.07
C ALA A 123 -9.69 4.05 -13.38
N LEU A 124 -10.10 5.27 -13.76
CA LEU A 124 -9.65 6.51 -13.11
C LEU A 124 -10.15 6.63 -11.68
N VAL A 125 -11.39 6.21 -11.41
CA VAL A 125 -11.93 6.17 -10.04
C VAL A 125 -11.13 5.19 -9.18
N LEU A 126 -10.88 3.98 -9.66
CA LEU A 126 -10.06 2.99 -8.94
C LEU A 126 -8.61 3.48 -8.73
N ALA A 127 -8.01 4.09 -9.76
CA ALA A 127 -6.68 4.72 -9.67
C ALA A 127 -6.65 5.82 -8.61
N ALA A 128 -7.69 6.66 -8.54
CA ALA A 128 -7.79 7.71 -7.55
C ALA A 128 -7.97 7.19 -6.13
N LEU A 129 -8.83 6.17 -5.95
CA LEU A 129 -9.03 5.51 -4.66
C LEU A 129 -7.74 4.86 -4.17
N PHE A 130 -7.06 4.10 -5.03
CA PHE A 130 -5.78 3.49 -4.68
C PHE A 130 -4.71 4.53 -4.37
N GLY A 131 -4.62 5.62 -5.15
CA GLY A 131 -3.70 6.73 -4.86
C GLY A 131 -3.99 7.41 -3.52
N ALA A 132 -5.26 7.60 -3.18
CA ALA A 132 -5.66 8.12 -1.87
C ALA A 132 -5.27 7.15 -0.74
N THR A 133 -5.51 5.85 -0.91
CA THR A 133 -5.08 4.82 0.05
C THR A 133 -3.57 4.83 0.27
N VAL A 134 -2.77 4.88 -0.81
CA VAL A 134 -1.30 4.97 -0.69
C VAL A 134 -0.90 6.23 0.06
N PHE A 135 -1.50 7.38 -0.25
CA PHE A 135 -1.24 8.63 0.47
C PHE A 135 -1.52 8.50 1.97
N THR A 136 -2.73 8.08 2.35
CA THR A 136 -3.12 8.02 3.76
C THR A 136 -2.30 7.00 4.53
N ASN A 137 -2.03 5.84 3.94
CA ASN A 137 -1.19 4.82 4.58
C ASN A 137 0.25 5.30 4.77
N SER A 138 0.78 6.06 3.83
CA SER A 138 2.15 6.55 3.93
C SER A 138 2.32 7.64 4.98
N VAL A 139 1.26 8.40 5.24
CA VAL A 139 1.20 9.36 6.35
C VAL A 139 1.09 8.63 7.68
N GLU A 140 0.11 7.72 7.80
CA GLU A 140 -0.08 7.00 9.06
C GLU A 140 1.09 6.09 9.39
N GLY A 141 1.54 5.26 8.45
CA GLY A 141 2.64 4.33 8.71
C GLY A 141 4.02 4.99 8.76
N GLY A 142 4.09 6.32 8.85
CA GLY A 142 5.35 7.04 9.05
C GLY A 142 6.37 6.92 7.90
N THR A 143 5.94 6.60 6.68
CA THR A 143 6.82 6.41 5.51
C THR A 143 6.61 7.41 4.36
N PRO A 144 6.43 8.72 4.61
CA PRO A 144 6.09 9.68 3.56
C PRO A 144 7.20 9.81 2.50
N PHE A 145 8.48 9.71 2.90
CA PHE A 145 9.60 9.84 1.96
C PHE A 145 9.73 8.63 1.02
N LEU A 146 9.46 7.42 1.52
CA LEU A 146 9.42 6.21 0.69
C LEU A 146 8.30 6.33 -0.35
N ALA A 147 7.13 6.77 0.09
CA ALA A 147 5.97 6.97 -0.78
C ALA A 147 6.20 8.07 -1.82
N LEU A 148 6.84 9.19 -1.43
CA LEU A 148 7.16 10.27 -2.36
C LEU A 148 8.17 9.79 -3.42
N GLY A 149 9.23 9.07 -3.01
CA GLY A 149 10.22 8.51 -3.91
C GLY A 149 9.60 7.53 -4.91
N THR A 150 8.79 6.58 -4.41
CA THR A 150 8.09 5.61 -5.28
C THR A 150 7.08 6.29 -6.20
N ALA A 151 6.35 7.31 -5.73
CA ALA A 151 5.41 8.07 -6.53
C ALA A 151 6.08 8.82 -7.68
N ILE A 152 7.20 9.49 -7.43
CA ILE A 152 7.99 10.16 -8.47
C ILE A 152 8.45 9.14 -9.53
N LEU A 153 8.96 7.99 -9.10
CA LEU A 153 9.40 6.92 -10.01
C LEU A 153 8.25 6.41 -10.88
N PHE A 154 7.08 6.12 -10.30
CA PHE A 154 5.93 5.60 -11.04
C PHE A 154 5.29 6.64 -11.96
N VAL A 155 5.21 7.91 -11.56
CA VAL A 155 4.77 8.99 -12.45
C VAL A 155 5.74 9.14 -13.62
N ALA A 156 7.05 9.22 -13.37
CA ALA A 156 8.05 9.34 -14.41
C ALA A 156 8.01 8.16 -15.39
N TRP A 157 7.86 6.94 -14.88
CA TRP A 157 7.76 5.74 -15.70
C TRP A 157 6.44 5.70 -16.50
N GLY A 158 5.31 6.03 -15.89
CA GLY A 158 4.00 6.10 -16.57
C GLY A 158 3.99 7.13 -17.70
N ILE A 159 4.59 8.30 -17.46
CA ILE A 159 4.77 9.35 -18.49
C ILE A 159 5.68 8.87 -19.63
N ARG A 160 6.69 8.05 -19.36
CA ARG A 160 7.58 7.49 -20.39
C ARG A 160 6.92 6.40 -21.24
N ARG A 161 6.12 5.53 -20.62
CA ARG A 161 5.49 4.41 -21.33
C ARG A 161 4.36 4.86 -22.25
N ARG A 162 3.54 5.85 -21.86
CA ARG A 162 2.41 6.47 -22.63
C ARG A 162 1.38 5.53 -23.27
N SER A 163 1.60 4.22 -23.30
CA SER A 163 0.76 3.20 -23.91
C SER A 163 0.17 2.24 -22.87
N GLY A 164 -0.95 1.63 -23.24
CA GLY A 164 -1.56 0.53 -22.50
C GLY A 164 -2.29 0.93 -21.22
N ALA A 165 -2.19 0.14 -20.16
CA ALA A 165 -2.76 0.46 -18.85
C ALA A 165 -1.74 1.11 -17.88
N ALA A 166 -0.45 1.11 -18.23
CA ALA A 166 0.64 1.71 -17.46
C ALA A 166 0.45 3.23 -17.18
N TRP A 167 -0.26 3.95 -18.04
CA TRP A 167 -0.53 5.38 -17.82
C TRP A 167 -1.37 5.63 -16.56
N LEU A 168 -2.12 4.66 -16.05
CA LEU A 168 -2.93 4.79 -14.82
C LEU A 168 -2.07 5.07 -13.58
N LEU A 169 -0.76 4.77 -13.63
CA LEU A 169 0.17 5.17 -12.59
C LEU A 169 0.28 6.69 -12.45
N VAL A 170 0.13 7.44 -13.55
CA VAL A 170 0.24 8.90 -13.54
C VAL A 170 -0.83 9.54 -12.65
N PRO A 171 -2.15 9.36 -12.89
CA PRO A 171 -3.16 9.94 -12.01
C PRO A 171 -3.07 9.36 -10.59
N THR A 172 -2.82 8.06 -10.44
CA THR A 172 -2.68 7.39 -9.13
C THR A 172 -1.63 8.07 -8.26
N TYR A 173 -0.39 8.14 -8.74
CA TYR A 173 0.74 8.63 -7.95
C TYR A 173 0.88 10.15 -7.99
N SER A 174 0.22 10.85 -8.92
CA SER A 174 0.07 12.30 -8.82
C SER A 174 -0.75 12.70 -7.59
N ILE A 175 -1.79 11.93 -7.24
CA ILE A 175 -2.55 12.14 -6.00
C ILE A 175 -1.64 11.97 -4.79
N VAL A 176 -0.79 10.94 -4.79
CA VAL A 176 0.18 10.71 -3.70
C VAL A 176 1.15 11.88 -3.56
N ILE A 177 1.75 12.35 -4.66
CA ILE A 177 2.67 13.50 -4.63
C ILE A 177 1.96 14.76 -4.13
N VAL A 178 0.80 15.10 -4.69
CA VAL A 178 0.06 16.29 -4.30
C VAL A 178 -0.37 16.22 -2.84
N GLY A 179 -0.89 15.07 -2.41
CA GLY A 179 -1.30 14.82 -1.02
C GLY A 179 -0.14 14.98 -0.04
N LEU A 180 0.99 14.31 -0.29
CA LEU A 180 2.17 14.39 0.59
C LEU A 180 2.78 15.79 0.61
N CYS A 181 2.90 16.46 -0.54
CA CYS A 181 3.41 17.83 -0.60
C CYS A 181 2.48 18.81 0.14
N ALA A 182 1.16 18.69 -0.04
CA ALA A 182 0.20 19.53 0.65
C ALA A 182 0.21 19.29 2.16
N TRP A 183 0.24 18.02 2.59
CA TRP A 183 0.34 17.63 4.00
C TRP A 183 1.62 18.15 4.64
N GLY A 184 2.76 17.89 3.99
CA GLY A 184 4.08 18.32 4.41
C GLY A 184 4.20 19.84 4.56
N ALA A 185 3.66 20.59 3.59
CA ALA A 185 3.66 22.04 3.62
C ALA A 185 2.75 22.61 4.72
N TYR A 186 1.56 22.02 4.90
CA TYR A 186 0.57 22.47 5.89
C TYR A 186 1.06 22.27 7.32
N TRP A 187 1.58 21.08 7.63
CA TRP A 187 2.05 20.74 8.99
C TRP A 187 3.52 21.07 9.25
N ARG A 188 4.26 21.53 8.23
CA ARG A 188 5.72 21.74 8.29
C ARG A 188 6.48 20.48 8.74
N GLY A 189 5.98 19.33 8.33
CA GLY A 189 6.40 18.01 8.75
C GLY A 189 5.39 16.97 8.28
N PHE A 190 5.57 15.71 8.68
CA PHE A 190 4.66 14.63 8.33
C PHE A 190 4.13 13.96 9.60
N PRO A 191 3.33 14.67 10.42
CA PRO A 191 2.69 14.02 11.55
C PRO A 191 1.74 12.95 11.06
N GLN A 192 1.66 11.84 11.80
CA GLN A 192 0.69 10.78 11.56
C GLN A 192 -0.73 11.26 11.92
N PHE A 193 -1.78 10.60 11.45
CA PHE A 193 -3.14 11.00 11.80
C PHE A 193 -3.45 10.68 13.27
N SER A 194 -2.90 9.58 13.80
CA SER A 194 -2.97 9.22 15.23
C SER A 194 -2.31 10.27 16.14
N GLU A 195 -1.17 10.84 15.73
CA GLU A 195 -0.52 11.95 16.45
C GLU A 195 -1.40 13.21 16.53
N LEU A 196 -2.33 13.37 15.59
CA LEU A 196 -3.29 14.47 15.55
C LEU A 196 -4.63 14.13 16.23
N GLY A 197 -4.80 12.89 16.73
CA GLY A 197 -6.04 12.39 17.33
C GLY A 197 -7.20 12.26 16.35
N TRP A 198 -6.92 12.05 15.06
CA TRP A 198 -7.96 11.86 14.04
C TRP A 198 -8.45 10.42 13.94
N ILE A 199 -7.62 9.49 14.41
CA ILE A 199 -7.88 8.06 14.55
C ILE A 199 -7.24 7.55 15.84
#